data_AF-A0A5M4END3-F1
#
_entry.id   AF-A0A5M4END3-F1
#
_cell.length_a   1.000
_cell.length_b   1.000
_cell.length_c   1.000
_cell.angle_alpha   90.00
_cell.angle_beta   90.00
_cell.angle_gamma   90.00
#
_symmetry.space_group_name_H-M   'P 1'
#
loop_
_entity.id
_entity.type
_entity.pdbx_description
1 polymer ?
#
loop_
_entity_poly.entity_id
_entity_poly.type
_entity_poly.pdbx_seq_one_letter_code
_entity_poly.pdbx_strand_id
1 'polypeptide(L)'
;MISNITNTFIKAKKAFTNENFNESQNLLNKVLKHDKDFLSAYLLLYQIYDKKKSPKKNTIYKELKRLNPKIKIKHTPITVRKKSVTGTPELVTLSLIKLMISQGKTLQAKKNLRLIIKHSKNKRDQDKAKNILNNF
;
A
#
# COMPACT_ATOMS: atom_id res chain seq x y z
N MET A 1 16.79 -22.94 23.41
CA MET A 1 15.99 -21.83 24.00
C MET A 1 14.71 -21.62 23.20
N ILE A 2 13.60 -22.32 23.52
CA ILE A 2 12.31 -22.23 22.79
C ILE A 2 11.15 -21.75 23.71
N SER A 3 11.44 -21.40 24.97
CA SER A 3 10.41 -21.14 26.00
C SER A 3 9.77 -19.73 26.01
N ASN A 4 10.03 -18.83 25.04
CA ASN A 4 9.59 -17.42 25.18
C ASN A 4 8.49 -16.97 24.21
N ILE A 5 8.24 -17.69 23.12
CA ILE A 5 7.27 -17.25 22.09
C ILE A 5 5.83 -17.43 22.59
N THR A 6 5.51 -18.60 23.15
CA THR A 6 4.20 -18.91 23.74
C THR A 6 3.90 -17.98 24.91
N ASN A 7 4.86 -17.72 25.79
CA ASN A 7 4.73 -16.76 26.89
C ASN A 7 4.48 -15.33 26.39
N THR A 8 5.19 -14.91 25.33
CA THR A 8 4.95 -13.60 24.69
C THR A 8 3.56 -13.53 24.08
N PHE A 9 3.08 -14.61 23.45
CA PHE A 9 1.73 -14.69 22.92
C PHE A 9 0.66 -14.65 24.03
N ILE A 10 0.87 -15.35 25.15
CA ILE A 10 -0.04 -15.30 26.31
C ILE A 10 -0.12 -13.87 26.86
N LYS A 11 1.01 -13.17 26.99
CA LYS A 11 1.03 -11.74 27.37
C LYS A 11 0.26 -10.88 26.36
N ALA A 12 0.44 -11.13 25.06
CA ALA A 12 -0.28 -10.42 24.02
C ALA A 12 -1.80 -10.64 24.09
N LYS A 13 -2.23 -11.87 24.40
CA LYS A 13 -3.64 -12.23 24.61
C LYS A 13 -4.21 -11.51 25.83
N LYS A 14 -3.48 -11.47 26.95
CA LYS A 14 -3.87 -10.71 28.15
C LYS A 14 -3.99 -9.21 27.88
N ALA A 15 -3.03 -8.63 27.14
CA ALA A 15 -3.11 -7.23 26.73
C ALA A 15 -4.32 -6.96 25.83
N PHE A 16 -4.69 -7.91 24.96
CA PHE A 16 -5.89 -7.79 24.12
C PHE A 16 -7.19 -7.84 24.95
N THR A 17 -7.29 -8.73 25.94
CA THR A 17 -8.47 -8.80 26.83
C THR A 17 -8.61 -7.56 27.69
N ASN A 18 -7.49 -6.94 28.06
CA ASN A 18 -7.46 -5.68 28.81
C ASN A 18 -7.61 -4.44 27.91
N GLU A 19 -8.01 -4.61 26.65
CA GLU A 19 -8.19 -3.54 25.65
C GLU A 19 -6.92 -2.71 25.32
N ASN A 20 -5.75 -3.15 25.79
CA ASN A 20 -4.44 -2.57 25.46
C ASN A 20 -3.98 -3.02 24.06
N PHE A 21 -4.71 -2.59 23.02
CA PHE A 21 -4.50 -3.05 21.64
C PHE A 21 -3.13 -2.69 21.05
N ASN A 22 -2.52 -1.59 21.50
CA ASN A 22 -1.19 -1.18 21.02
C ASN A 22 -0.08 -2.10 21.56
N GLU A 23 -0.15 -2.43 22.84
CA GLU A 23 0.78 -3.34 23.48
C GLU A 23 0.62 -4.76 22.93
N SER A 24 -0.63 -5.23 22.82
CA SER A 24 -0.95 -6.52 22.21
C SER A 24 -0.39 -6.62 20.79
N GLN A 25 -0.57 -5.60 19.96
CA GLN A 25 -0.03 -5.56 18.60
C GLN A 25 1.50 -5.64 18.58
N ASN A 26 2.19 -4.93 19.47
CA ASN A 26 3.65 -4.97 19.55
C ASN A 26 4.17 -6.35 19.95
N LEU A 27 3.53 -7.00 20.91
CA LEU A 27 3.87 -8.36 21.34
C LEU A 27 3.58 -9.38 20.25
N LEU A 28 2.46 -9.27 19.53
CA LEU A 28 2.14 -10.14 18.39
C LEU A 28 3.15 -10.01 17.25
N ASN A 29 3.60 -8.78 16.96
CA ASN A 29 4.66 -8.58 15.97
C ASN A 29 5.99 -9.21 16.41
N LYS A 30 6.30 -9.26 17.72
CA LYS A 30 7.47 -10.00 18.22
C LYS A 30 7.30 -11.50 18.00
N VAL A 31 6.12 -12.05 18.30
CA VAL A 31 5.80 -13.47 18.05
C VAL A 31 6.01 -13.80 16.57
N LEU A 32 5.46 -12.99 15.65
CA LEU A 32 5.59 -13.21 14.21
C LEU A 32 7.00 -13.04 13.65
N LYS A 33 7.87 -12.29 14.32
CA LYS A 33 9.29 -12.21 13.94
C LYS A 33 10.01 -13.53 14.20
N HIS A 34 9.64 -14.25 15.25
CA HIS A 34 10.24 -15.52 15.60
C HIS A 34 9.56 -16.69 14.86
N ASP A 35 8.24 -16.66 14.75
CA ASP A 35 7.45 -17.67 14.05
C ASP A 35 6.46 -17.00 13.09
N LYS A 36 6.84 -16.99 11.80
CA LYS A 36 6.06 -16.37 10.73
C LYS A 36 4.80 -17.14 10.37
N ASP A 37 4.65 -18.38 10.82
CA ASP A 37 3.49 -19.21 10.51
C ASP A 37 2.59 -19.41 11.73
N PHE A 38 2.81 -18.64 12.81
CA PHE A 38 2.01 -18.66 14.03
C PHE A 38 0.58 -18.12 13.81
N LEU A 39 -0.31 -19.02 13.37
CA LEU A 39 -1.68 -18.71 12.94
C LEU A 39 -2.49 -17.90 13.97
N SER A 40 -2.39 -18.26 15.26
CA SER A 40 -3.14 -17.59 16.33
C SER A 40 -2.75 -16.12 16.49
N ALA A 41 -1.51 -15.74 16.19
CA ALA A 41 -1.08 -14.35 16.25
C ALA A 41 -1.69 -13.52 15.11
N TYR A 42 -1.76 -14.08 13.90
CA TYR A 42 -2.43 -13.43 12.78
C TYR A 42 -3.94 -13.26 13.02
N LEU A 43 -4.60 -14.25 13.63
CA LEU A 43 -6.02 -14.14 14.00
C LEU A 43 -6.26 -12.99 14.97
N LEU A 44 -5.42 -12.86 16.00
CA LEU A 44 -5.57 -11.78 16.98
C LEU A 44 -5.25 -10.41 16.36
N LEU A 45 -4.22 -10.32 15.51
CA LEU A 45 -3.91 -9.10 14.77
C LEU A 45 -5.06 -8.70 13.84
N TYR A 46 -5.71 -9.67 13.18
CA TYR A 46 -6.87 -9.41 12.34
C TYR A 46 -8.00 -8.76 13.13
N GLN A 47 -8.32 -9.29 14.31
CA GLN A 47 -9.33 -8.73 15.21
C GLN A 47 -8.97 -7.32 15.69
N ILE A 48 -7.69 -7.07 16.03
CA ILE A 48 -7.21 -5.74 16.41
C ILE A 48 -7.40 -4.74 15.26
N TYR A 49 -7.00 -5.10 14.03
CA TYR A 49 -7.13 -4.21 12.89
C TYR A 49 -8.57 -4.02 12.42
N ASP A 50 -9.44 -5.00 12.64
CA ASP A 50 -10.87 -4.88 12.41
C ASP A 50 -11.51 -3.85 13.35
N LYS A 51 -11.24 -3.96 14.66
CA LYS A 51 -11.67 -2.96 15.66
C LYS A 51 -11.15 -1.56 15.35
N LYS A 52 -9.87 -1.44 14.97
CA LYS A 52 -9.23 -0.16 14.60
C LYS A 52 -9.67 0.39 13.24
N LYS A 53 -10.51 -0.33 12.47
CA LYS A 53 -10.86 -0.01 11.08
C LYS A 53 -9.63 0.31 10.21
N SER A 54 -8.54 -0.42 10.44
CA SER A 54 -7.26 -0.16 9.77
C SER A 54 -7.15 -0.95 8.47
N PRO A 55 -6.65 -0.35 7.37
CA PRO A 55 -6.44 -1.06 6.10
C PRO A 55 -5.41 -2.18 6.19
N LYS A 56 -4.58 -2.19 7.23
CA LYS A 56 -3.65 -3.30 7.52
C LYS A 56 -4.37 -4.64 7.71
N LYS A 57 -5.67 -4.62 8.06
CA LYS A 57 -6.56 -5.79 8.10
C LYS A 57 -6.49 -6.59 6.79
N ASN A 58 -6.47 -5.91 5.64
CA ASN A 58 -6.46 -6.57 4.33
C ASN A 58 -5.16 -7.35 4.09
N THR A 59 -4.02 -6.81 4.55
CA THR A 59 -2.72 -7.50 4.46
C THR A 59 -2.71 -8.74 5.34
N ILE A 60 -3.16 -8.61 6.59
CA ILE A 60 -3.25 -9.75 7.52
C ILE A 60 -4.19 -10.84 6.99
N TYR A 61 -5.30 -10.47 6.37
CA TYR A 61 -6.22 -11.42 5.76
C TYR A 61 -5.56 -12.24 4.64
N LYS A 62 -4.71 -11.61 3.81
CA LYS A 62 -3.97 -12.33 2.77
C LYS A 62 -3.01 -13.36 3.37
N GLU A 63 -2.29 -12.98 4.43
CA GLU A 63 -1.41 -13.92 5.15
C GLU A 63 -2.18 -15.06 5.80
N LEU A 64 -3.34 -14.79 6.41
CA LEU A 64 -4.21 -15.83 6.95
C LEU A 64 -4.68 -16.83 5.87
N LYS A 65 -5.04 -16.33 4.68
CA LYS A 65 -5.46 -17.19 3.56
C LYS A 65 -4.29 -18.00 2.99
N ARG A 66 -3.06 -17.48 3.04
CA ARG A 66 -1.82 -18.22 2.69
C ARG A 66 -1.61 -19.39 3.64
N LEU A 67 -1.74 -19.16 4.94
CA LEU A 67 -1.52 -20.18 5.97
C LEU A 67 -2.62 -21.23 6.00
N ASN A 68 -3.88 -20.81 5.85
CA ASN A 68 -5.01 -21.72 5.82
C ASN A 68 -6.01 -21.30 4.73
N PRO A 69 -5.92 -21.90 3.53
CA PRO A 69 -6.80 -21.58 2.40
C PRO A 69 -8.29 -21.89 2.67
N LYS A 70 -8.59 -22.80 3.60
CA LYS A 70 -9.96 -23.21 3.94
C LYS A 70 -10.61 -22.31 4.99
N ILE A 71 -9.92 -21.27 5.47
CA ILE A 71 -10.44 -20.41 6.53
C ILE A 71 -11.63 -19.59 6.04
N LYS A 72 -12.82 -19.83 6.62
CA LYS A 72 -14.06 -19.12 6.28
C LYS A 72 -14.20 -17.85 7.13
N ILE A 73 -13.39 -16.83 6.86
CA ILE A 73 -13.53 -15.51 7.52
C ILE A 73 -14.32 -14.58 6.59
N LYS A 74 -15.43 -14.03 7.07
CA LYS A 74 -16.18 -12.97 6.37
C LYS A 74 -15.36 -11.68 6.38
N HIS A 75 -14.52 -11.49 5.36
CA HIS A 75 -13.65 -10.33 5.25
C HIS A 75 -14.30 -9.21 4.43
N THR A 76 -14.55 -8.07 5.08
CA THR A 76 -14.87 -6.81 4.42
C THR A 76 -13.58 -6.00 4.21
N PRO A 77 -13.14 -5.80 2.96
CA PRO A 77 -11.90 -5.07 2.69
C PRO A 77 -12.09 -3.59 2.99
N ILE A 78 -11.14 -3.01 3.73
CA ILE A 78 -11.15 -1.58 4.01
C ILE A 78 -10.38 -0.88 2.89
N THR A 79 -11.10 -0.15 2.04
CA THR A 79 -10.49 0.63 0.95
C THR A 79 -10.02 1.97 1.49
N VAL A 80 -8.69 2.18 1.54
CA VAL A 80 -8.15 3.54 1.72
C VAL A 80 -8.28 4.24 0.38
N ARG A 81 -9.11 5.28 0.29
CA ARG A 81 -9.04 6.20 -0.84
C ARG A 81 -7.65 6.82 -0.82
N LYS A 82 -6.82 6.55 -1.85
CA LYS A 82 -5.57 7.29 -2.05
C LYS A 82 -5.95 8.77 -2.08
N LYS A 83 -5.33 9.58 -1.22
CA LYS A 83 -5.41 11.04 -1.34
C LYS A 83 -4.99 11.39 -2.77
N SER A 84 -5.92 11.89 -3.57
CA SER A 84 -5.56 12.50 -4.84
C SER A 84 -4.64 13.67 -4.52
N VAL A 85 -3.46 13.71 -5.13
CA VAL A 85 -2.59 14.89 -5.04
C VAL A 85 -3.35 16.03 -5.70
N THR A 86 -4.02 16.86 -4.90
CA THR A 86 -4.74 18.06 -5.34
C THR A 86 -3.73 19.18 -5.47
N GLY A 87 -3.05 19.23 -6.61
CA GLY A 87 -2.13 20.29 -6.99
C GLY A 87 -1.95 20.30 -8.50
N THR A 88 -1.70 21.47 -9.10
CA THR A 88 -1.29 21.51 -10.50
C THR A 88 0.01 20.72 -10.64
N PRO A 89 0.04 19.65 -11.45
CA PRO A 89 1.23 18.83 -11.57
C PRO A 89 2.37 19.69 -12.14
N GLU A 90 3.56 19.54 -11.58
CA GLU A 90 4.76 20.19 -12.12
C GLU A 90 4.97 19.71 -13.57
N LEU A 91 4.99 20.66 -14.50
CA LEU A 91 5.08 20.36 -15.91
C LEU A 91 6.54 20.29 -16.33
N VAL A 92 6.88 19.16 -16.96
CA VAL A 92 8.19 18.94 -17.55
C VAL A 92 8.32 19.74 -18.85
N THR A 93 9.51 20.25 -19.17
CA THR A 93 9.74 20.97 -20.43
C THR A 93 9.70 20.02 -21.64
N LEU A 94 9.30 20.54 -22.81
CA LEU A 94 9.30 19.76 -24.06
C LEU A 94 10.69 19.24 -24.44
N SER A 95 11.75 19.99 -24.12
CA SER A 95 13.14 19.58 -24.36
C SER A 95 13.51 18.32 -23.57
N LEU A 96 13.13 18.27 -22.29
CA LEU A 96 13.36 17.09 -21.46
C LEU A 96 12.52 15.89 -21.94
N ILE A 97 11.29 16.12 -22.41
CA ILE A 97 10.49 15.05 -23.01
C ILE A 97 11.16 14.47 -24.27
N LYS A 98 11.70 15.31 -25.16
CA LYS A 98 12.45 14.84 -26.33
C LYS A 98 13.66 14.00 -25.95
N LEU A 99 14.37 14.38 -24.89
CA LEU A 99 15.46 13.58 -24.33
C LEU A 99 14.97 12.23 -23.78
N MET A 100 13.82 12.19 -23.10
CA MET A 100 13.24 10.92 -22.64
C MET A 100 12.89 10.00 -23.81
N ILE A 101 12.43 10.56 -24.93
CA ILE A 101 12.13 9.82 -26.16
C ILE A 101 13.41 9.19 -26.72
N SER A 102 14.49 9.97 -26.87
CA SER A 102 15.76 9.45 -27.38
C SER A 102 16.39 8.39 -26.47
N GLN A 103 16.14 8.47 -25.16
CA GLN A 103 16.55 7.46 -24.18
C GLN A 103 15.65 6.20 -24.15
N GLY A 104 14.64 6.09 -25.02
CA GLY A 104 13.70 4.96 -25.04
C GLY A 104 12.70 4.94 -23.88
N LYS A 105 12.63 6.00 -23.07
CA LYS A 105 11.68 6.14 -21.93
C LYS A 105 10.29 6.57 -22.42
N THR A 106 9.76 5.87 -23.42
CA THR A 106 8.54 6.24 -24.15
C THR A 106 7.32 6.35 -23.26
N LEU A 107 7.15 5.46 -22.27
CA LEU A 107 6.01 5.49 -21.34
C LEU A 107 6.01 6.76 -20.46
N GLN A 108 7.18 7.16 -19.96
CA GLN A 108 7.32 8.37 -19.15
C GLN A 108 7.07 9.62 -20.00
N ALA A 109 7.63 9.65 -21.22
CA ALA A 109 7.42 10.74 -22.17
C ALA A 109 5.94 10.90 -22.56
N LYS A 110 5.24 9.81 -22.93
CA LYS A 110 3.79 9.84 -23.25
C LYS A 110 2.96 10.36 -22.06
N LYS A 111 3.31 9.97 -20.83
CA LYS A 111 2.64 10.48 -19.62
C LYS A 111 2.85 11.99 -19.44
N ASN A 112 4.08 12.47 -19.59
CA ASN A 112 4.40 13.90 -19.45
C ASN A 112 3.75 14.75 -20.55
N LEU A 113 3.68 14.27 -21.80
CA LEU A 113 2.95 14.96 -22.87
C LEU A 113 1.48 15.13 -22.55
N ARG A 114 0.82 14.08 -22.03
CA ARG A 114 -0.59 14.17 -21.59
C ARG A 114 -0.79 15.18 -20.46
N LEU A 115 0.17 15.30 -19.55
CA LEU A 115 0.13 16.31 -18.48
C LEU A 115 0.23 17.74 -19.05
N ILE A 116 1.14 17.98 -19.99
CA ILE A 116 1.26 19.30 -20.66
C ILE A 116 -0.04 19.64 -21.39
N ILE A 117 -0.60 18.71 -22.17
CA ILE A 117 -1.86 18.93 -22.90
C ILE A 117 -2.99 19.32 -21.95
N LYS A 118 -3.08 18.67 -20.78
CA LYS A 118 -4.17 18.90 -19.82
C LYS A 118 -4.00 20.13 -18.95
N HIS A 119 -2.78 20.50 -18.59
CA HIS A 119 -2.51 21.46 -17.51
C HIS A 119 -1.63 22.65 -17.90
N SER A 120 -1.02 22.67 -19.10
CA SER A 120 -0.21 23.83 -19.53
C SER A 120 -1.07 25.07 -19.74
N LYS A 121 -0.57 26.23 -19.33
CA LYS A 121 -1.20 27.53 -19.62
C LYS A 121 -0.91 28.03 -21.04
N ASN A 122 0.12 27.48 -21.69
CA ASN A 122 0.58 27.90 -23.01
C ASN A 122 0.02 27.00 -24.10
N LYS A 123 -0.84 27.57 -24.96
CA LYS A 123 -1.46 26.84 -26.09
C LYS A 123 -0.42 26.28 -27.07
N ARG A 124 0.67 27.01 -27.32
CA ARG A 124 1.76 26.52 -28.20
C ARG A 124 2.41 25.24 -27.65
N ASP A 125 2.56 25.13 -26.33
CA ASP A 125 3.13 23.94 -25.71
C ASP A 125 2.15 22.77 -25.72
N GLN A 126 0.85 23.04 -25.57
CA GLN A 126 -0.19 22.03 -25.75
C GLN A 126 -0.20 21.47 -27.17
N ASP A 127 -0.18 22.34 -28.19
CA ASP A 127 -0.20 21.95 -29.60
C ASP A 127 1.06 21.14 -29.98
N LYS A 128 2.25 21.61 -29.54
CA LYS A 128 3.49 20.86 -29.72
C LYS A 128 3.45 19.50 -29.02
N ALA A 129 2.94 19.45 -27.79
CA ALA A 129 2.83 18.19 -27.06
C ALA A 129 1.86 17.21 -27.75
N LYS A 130 0.76 17.72 -28.32
CA LYS A 130 -0.21 16.91 -29.09
C LYS A 130 0.42 16.36 -30.37
N ASN A 131 1.18 17.18 -31.10
CA ASN A 131 1.88 16.74 -32.30
C ASN A 131 2.92 15.66 -32.00
N ILE A 132 3.73 15.84 -30.95
CA ILE A 132 4.70 14.82 -30.53
C ILE A 132 3.98 13.53 -30.11
N LEU A 133 2.87 13.64 -29.38
CA LEU A 133 2.11 12.47 -28.93
C LEU A 133 1.45 11.68 -30.08
N ASN A 134 1.05 12.37 -31.16
CA ASN A 134 0.50 11.75 -32.35
C ASN A 134 1.56 11.06 -33.22
N ASN A 135 2.82 11.50 -33.16
CA ASN A 135 3.96 10.99 -33.95
C ASN A 135 4.78 9.94 -33.19
N PHE A 136 4.14 9.16 -32.32
CA PHE A 136 4.78 8.36 -31.25
C PHE A 136 4.37 6.90 -31.32
#